data_AF-A0A8D8BZR1-F1
#
_entry.id   AF-A0A8D8BZR1-F1
#
_cell.length_a   1.000
_cell.length_b   1.000
_cell.length_c   1.000
_cell.angle_alpha   90.00
_cell.angle_beta   90.00
_cell.angle_gamma   90.00
#
_symmetry.space_group_name_H-M   'P 1'
#
loop_
_entity.id
_entity.type
_entity.pdbx_description
1 polymer ?
#
loop_
_entity_poly.entity_id
_entity_poly.type
_entity_poly.pdbx_seq_one_letter_code
_entity_poly.pdbx_strand_id
1 'polypeptide(L)'
;WVPLEVCLGFEIMLHSFIVTIFVGSLLAETVPANGTNGFGYELLLAKLDYMEYKFLELQVEVKEQGEQLLSNQEKNKQDLWEQSRQILEQQKFFASHEAFKQTIFELRPRKHPSNNSLMTEGMSTNHDRVASAKITSCKDEQSKRSGRYRMDVAGVDPFDVYCEQQFYGGGWIVIQNRFNGSVDFYRNWTDYKNGFGSVDGEFWLGLDRIHA
;
A
#
# COMPACT_ATOMS: atom_id res chain seq x y z
N TRP A 1 8.81 31.94 -41.60
CA TRP A 1 9.09 32.78 -42.78
C TRP A 1 7.87 33.61 -43.07
N VAL A 2 7.84 34.84 -42.55
CA VAL A 2 6.85 35.86 -42.93
C VAL A 2 7.52 36.75 -44.01
N PRO A 3 6.82 37.19 -45.08
CA PRO A 3 7.44 37.73 -46.29
C PRO A 3 7.98 39.16 -46.12
N LEU A 4 8.99 39.51 -46.92
CA LEU A 4 9.74 40.78 -46.89
C LEU A 4 8.91 42.07 -47.07
N GLU A 5 7.67 41.99 -47.57
CA GLU A 5 6.81 43.18 -47.73
C GLU A 5 6.30 43.74 -46.39
N VAL A 6 6.26 42.92 -45.33
CA VAL A 6 5.85 43.37 -43.99
C VAL A 6 6.97 44.18 -43.29
N CYS A 7 8.24 43.99 -43.67
CA CYS A 7 9.37 44.68 -43.05
C CYS A 7 9.51 46.14 -43.52
N LEU A 8 9.26 46.43 -44.80
CA LEU A 8 9.39 47.79 -45.35
C LEU A 8 8.31 48.76 -44.85
N GLY A 9 7.11 48.26 -44.53
CA GLY A 9 6.06 49.07 -43.93
C GLY A 9 6.36 49.51 -42.48
N PHE A 10 7.16 48.73 -41.76
CA PHE A 10 7.48 49.00 -40.35
C PHE A 10 8.59 50.06 -40.20
N GLU A 11 9.57 50.12 -41.10
CA GLU A 11 10.63 51.14 -41.07
C GLU A 11 10.12 52.54 -41.41
N ILE A 12 9.18 52.67 -42.36
CA ILE A 12 8.61 53.97 -42.74
C ILE A 12 7.75 54.55 -41.61
N MET A 13 6.99 53.69 -40.91
CA MET A 13 6.22 54.09 -39.73
C MET A 13 7.13 54.49 -38.57
N LEU A 14 8.24 53.78 -38.34
CA LEU A 14 9.19 54.09 -37.27
C LEU A 14 9.92 55.43 -37.53
N HIS A 15 10.31 55.71 -38.77
CA HIS A 15 10.93 56.98 -39.12
C HIS A 15 9.98 58.17 -39.03
N SER A 16 8.70 58.00 -39.41
CA SER A 16 7.68 59.04 -39.22
C SER A 16 7.42 59.32 -37.73
N PHE A 17 7.36 58.27 -36.91
CA PHE A 17 7.17 58.40 -35.46
C PHE A 17 8.36 59.11 -34.77
N ILE A 18 9.59 58.75 -35.14
CA ILE A 18 10.80 59.35 -34.58
C ILE A 18 10.94 60.83 -34.98
N VAL A 19 10.64 61.19 -36.24
CA VAL A 19 10.66 62.61 -36.68
C VAL A 19 9.59 63.43 -35.94
N THR A 20 8.43 62.84 -35.67
CA THR A 20 7.35 63.52 -34.91
C THR A 20 7.74 63.73 -33.44
N ILE A 21 8.43 62.75 -32.83
CA ILE A 21 8.97 62.86 -31.46
C ILE A 21 10.08 63.92 -31.40
N PHE A 22 10.97 63.96 -32.39
CA PHE A 22 12.10 64.91 -32.41
C PHE A 22 11.65 66.36 -32.67
N VAL A 23 10.68 66.59 -33.56
CA VAL A 23 10.08 67.92 -33.79
C VAL A 23 9.25 68.37 -32.59
N GLY A 24 8.55 67.45 -31.91
CA GLY A 24 7.84 67.73 -30.66
C GLY A 24 8.76 68.11 -29.48
N SER A 25 10.02 67.66 -29.52
CA SER A 25 11.01 67.93 -28.47
C SER A 25 11.76 69.27 -28.67
N LEU A 26 11.75 69.84 -29.88
CA LEU A 26 12.43 71.11 -30.19
C LEU A 26 11.54 72.36 -29.99
N LEU A 27 10.24 72.19 -29.68
CA LEU A 27 9.31 73.29 -29.38
C LEU A 27 8.81 73.30 -27.93
N ALA A 28 9.33 72.42 -27.08
CA ALA A 28 8.92 72.33 -25.68
C ALA A 28 9.97 72.96 -24.74
N GLU A 29 10.32 74.23 -24.98
CA GLU A 29 10.90 75.08 -23.95
C GLU A 29 10.04 76.33 -23.75
N THR A 30 9.86 76.66 -22.47
CA THR A 30 9.16 77.81 -21.88
C THR A 30 7.69 77.62 -21.49
N VAL A 31 7.40 76.64 -20.62
CA VAL A 31 6.40 76.88 -19.57
C VAL A 31 7.14 77.30 -18.31
N PRO A 32 7.00 78.55 -17.83
CA PRO A 32 7.63 78.97 -16.59
C PRO A 32 6.98 78.22 -15.44
N ALA A 33 7.82 77.58 -14.62
CA ALA A 33 7.44 77.07 -13.31
C ALA A 33 6.77 78.20 -12.52
N ASN A 34 5.46 78.11 -12.32
CA ASN A 34 4.78 79.00 -11.41
C ASN A 34 3.56 78.31 -10.79
N GLY A 35 3.52 78.32 -9.46
CA GLY A 35 2.40 77.81 -8.68
C GLY A 35 2.69 76.49 -7.97
N THR A 36 3.35 76.60 -6.82
CA THR A 36 3.25 75.73 -5.63
C THR A 36 2.45 74.43 -5.80
N ASN A 37 3.11 73.26 -5.82
CA ASN A 37 2.64 71.98 -5.24
C ASN A 37 3.69 70.85 -5.39
N GLY A 38 4.97 71.19 -5.22
CA GLY A 38 6.10 70.27 -5.40
C GLY A 38 6.23 69.13 -4.39
N PHE A 39 5.34 69.06 -3.41
CA PHE A 39 5.41 68.14 -2.27
C PHE A 39 4.32 67.05 -2.30
N GLY A 40 3.32 67.15 -3.17
CA GLY A 40 2.16 66.26 -3.17
C GLY A 40 2.37 64.93 -3.92
N TYR A 41 3.05 64.98 -5.07
CA TYR A 41 3.31 63.80 -5.89
C TYR A 41 4.42 62.92 -5.30
N GLU A 42 5.46 63.52 -4.69
CA GLU A 42 6.50 62.79 -3.96
C GLU A 42 5.90 61.96 -2.81
N LEU A 43 4.92 62.52 -2.08
CA LEU A 43 4.20 61.81 -1.03
C LEU A 43 3.33 60.67 -1.57
N LEU A 44 2.75 60.84 -2.76
CA LEU A 44 1.96 59.81 -3.43
C LEU A 44 2.85 58.68 -3.96
N LEU A 45 4.01 59.00 -4.52
CA LEU A 45 5.02 58.03 -4.97
C LEU A 45 5.56 57.23 -3.78
N ALA A 46 5.93 57.90 -2.69
CA ALA A 46 6.38 57.22 -1.46
C ALA A 46 5.30 56.29 -0.87
N LYS A 47 4.02 56.67 -0.97
CA LYS A 47 2.90 55.81 -0.57
C LYS A 47 2.72 54.61 -1.51
N LEU A 48 2.94 54.79 -2.81
CA LEU A 48 2.85 53.71 -3.80
C LEU A 48 3.98 52.69 -3.59
N ASP A 49 5.23 53.17 -3.46
CA ASP A 49 6.40 52.33 -3.17
C ASP A 49 6.22 51.55 -1.87
N TYR A 50 5.65 52.19 -0.83
CA TYR A 50 5.34 51.52 0.42
C TYR A 50 4.29 50.39 0.25
N MET A 51 3.25 50.64 -0.54
CA MET A 51 2.23 49.62 -0.81
C MET A 51 2.78 48.48 -1.66
N GLU A 52 3.63 48.76 -2.64
CA GLU A 52 4.31 47.74 -3.44
C GLU A 52 5.24 46.88 -2.58
N TYR A 53 6.03 47.52 -1.70
CA TYR A 53 6.86 46.81 -0.72
C TYR A 53 6.02 45.91 0.18
N LYS A 54 4.91 46.43 0.72
CA LYS A 54 4.01 45.65 1.58
C LYS A 54 3.34 44.49 0.85
N PHE A 55 2.99 44.68 -0.42
CA PHE A 55 2.44 43.60 -1.24
C PHE A 55 3.49 42.51 -1.49
N LEU A 56 4.73 42.89 -1.78
CA LEU A 56 5.84 41.94 -1.95
C LEU A 56 6.12 41.16 -0.65
N GLU A 57 6.12 41.83 0.50
CA GLU A 57 6.29 41.19 1.82
C GLU A 57 5.21 40.11 2.05
N LEU A 58 3.94 40.47 1.82
CA LEU A 58 2.83 39.52 1.92
C LEU A 58 2.94 38.36 0.93
N GLN A 59 3.38 38.61 -0.31
CA GLN A 59 3.61 37.55 -1.29
C GLN A 59 4.72 36.58 -0.86
N VAL A 60 5.80 37.09 -0.25
CA VAL A 60 6.88 36.27 0.29
C VAL A 60 6.36 35.40 1.44
N GLU A 61 5.62 35.97 2.39
CA GLU A 61 5.03 35.21 3.50
C GLU A 61 4.10 34.09 3.02
N VAL A 62 3.22 34.37 2.05
CA VAL A 62 2.31 33.35 1.48
C VAL A 62 3.10 32.26 0.76
N LYS A 63 4.18 32.62 0.06
CA LYS A 63 5.06 31.65 -0.60
C LYS A 63 5.74 30.73 0.41
N GLU A 64 6.29 31.30 1.49
CA GLU A 64 6.93 30.54 2.56
C GLU A 64 5.94 29.60 3.26
N GLN A 65 4.72 30.07 3.53
CA GLN A 65 3.65 29.23 4.07
C GLN A 65 3.29 28.06 3.12
N GLY A 66 3.24 28.33 1.82
CA GLY A 66 3.00 27.30 0.79
C GLY A 66 4.11 26.24 0.76
N GLU A 67 5.37 26.66 0.83
CA GLU A 67 6.53 25.76 0.87
C GLU A 67 6.55 24.92 2.16
N GLN A 68 6.21 25.50 3.31
CA GLN A 68 6.05 24.77 4.57
C GLN A 68 4.93 23.73 4.47
N LEU A 69 3.77 24.09 3.90
CA LEU A 69 2.66 23.16 3.72
C LEU A 69 3.05 21.99 2.83
N LEU A 70 3.72 22.26 1.71
CA LEU A 70 4.23 21.22 0.80
C LEU A 70 5.25 20.33 1.50
N SER A 71 6.17 20.90 2.28
CA SER A 71 7.13 20.14 3.09
C SER A 71 6.44 19.23 4.10
N ASN A 72 5.43 19.75 4.81
CA ASN A 72 4.66 18.98 5.78
C ASN A 72 3.86 17.86 5.09
N GLN A 73 3.31 18.11 3.91
CA GLN A 73 2.55 17.11 3.16
C GLN A 73 3.46 15.97 2.67
N GLU A 74 4.67 16.29 2.20
CA GLU A 74 5.65 15.28 1.78
C GLU A 74 6.16 14.48 2.99
N LYS A 75 6.42 15.13 4.13
CA LYS A 75 6.75 14.42 5.38
C LYS A 75 5.63 13.48 5.82
N ASN A 76 4.39 13.95 5.88
CA ASN A 76 3.24 13.11 6.22
C ASN A 76 3.11 11.92 5.28
N LYS A 77 3.34 12.12 3.99
CA LYS A 77 3.34 11.05 2.99
C LYS A 77 4.46 10.04 3.28
N GLN A 78 5.68 10.50 3.54
CA GLN A 78 6.81 9.63 3.90
C GLN A 78 6.54 8.84 5.18
N ASP A 79 6.01 9.49 6.22
CA ASP A 79 5.65 8.84 7.48
C ASP A 79 4.57 7.78 7.28
N LEU A 80 3.54 8.07 6.47
CA LEU A 80 2.51 7.09 6.11
C LEU A 80 3.09 5.89 5.35
N TRP A 81 4.00 6.13 4.40
CA TRP A 81 4.69 5.05 3.69
C TRP A 81 5.56 4.21 4.62
N GLU A 82 6.23 4.84 5.59
CA GLU A 82 7.03 4.16 6.59
C GLU A 82 6.17 3.29 7.50
N GLN A 83 5.08 3.86 8.03
CA GLN A 83 4.10 3.13 8.83
C GLN A 83 3.52 1.94 8.08
N SER A 84 3.14 2.13 6.82
CA SER A 84 2.63 1.03 5.99
C SER A 84 3.67 -0.07 5.80
N ARG A 85 4.95 0.28 5.62
CA ARG A 85 6.03 -0.71 5.50
C ARG A 85 6.24 -1.47 6.80
N GLN A 86 6.23 -0.78 7.94
CA GLN A 86 6.35 -1.41 9.25
C GLN A 86 5.19 -2.38 9.52
N ILE A 87 3.95 -1.98 9.19
CA ILE A 87 2.78 -2.87 9.28
C ILE A 87 2.97 -4.10 8.39
N LEU A 88 3.46 -3.92 7.17
CA LEU A 88 3.69 -5.03 6.24
C LEU A 88 4.79 -5.97 6.76
N GLU A 89 5.85 -5.45 7.34
CA GLU A 89 6.90 -6.26 7.98
C GLU A 89 6.40 -6.97 9.24
N GLN A 90 5.58 -6.31 10.07
CA GLN A 90 4.90 -6.96 11.19
C GLN A 90 3.99 -8.08 10.70
N GLN A 91 3.19 -7.85 9.65
CA GLN A 91 2.36 -8.90 9.04
C GLN A 91 3.20 -10.05 8.49
N LYS A 92 4.36 -9.78 7.87
CA LYS A 92 5.31 -10.82 7.46
C LYS A 92 5.88 -11.59 8.65
N PHE A 93 6.14 -10.95 9.79
CA PHE A 93 6.60 -11.61 11.01
C PHE A 93 5.50 -12.46 11.67
N PHE A 94 4.27 -11.96 11.72
CA PHE A 94 3.12 -12.72 12.23
C PHE A 94 2.71 -13.87 11.28
N ALA A 95 2.92 -13.72 9.97
CA ALA A 95 2.73 -14.79 8.98
C ALA A 95 3.92 -15.76 8.93
N SER A 96 5.14 -15.25 9.14
CA SER A 96 6.38 -16.02 9.23
C SER A 96 6.61 -16.42 10.67
N HIS A 97 5.89 -17.46 11.07
CA HIS A 97 5.99 -18.14 12.36
C HIS A 97 7.34 -18.89 12.50
N GLU A 98 8.44 -18.38 11.91
CA GLU A 98 9.80 -18.96 11.85
C GLU A 98 10.44 -19.14 13.24
N ALA A 99 10.22 -18.19 14.15
CA ALA A 99 10.63 -18.35 15.54
C ALA A 99 9.91 -19.53 16.20
N PHE A 100 8.61 -19.68 15.96
CA PHE A 100 7.85 -20.84 16.40
C PHE A 100 8.20 -22.12 15.61
N LYS A 101 8.60 -22.04 14.33
CA LYS A 101 9.15 -23.18 13.56
C LYS A 101 10.36 -23.73 14.29
N GLN A 102 11.28 -22.87 14.70
CA GLN A 102 12.49 -23.29 15.39
C GLN A 102 12.15 -23.93 16.74
N THR A 103 11.26 -23.31 17.52
CA THR A 103 10.82 -23.90 18.80
C THR A 103 10.10 -25.24 18.61
N ILE A 104 9.20 -25.38 17.63
CA ILE A 104 8.52 -26.65 17.33
C ILE A 104 9.49 -27.70 16.77
N PHE A 105 10.45 -27.29 15.95
CA PHE A 105 11.47 -28.17 15.39
C PHE A 105 12.38 -28.73 16.49
N GLU A 106 12.73 -27.93 17.49
CA GLU A 106 13.48 -28.33 18.67
C GLU A 106 12.68 -29.24 19.61
N LEU A 107 11.36 -29.06 19.70
CA LEU A 107 10.46 -29.92 20.47
C LEU A 107 10.16 -31.27 19.78
N ARG A 108 10.68 -31.53 18.58
CA ARG A 108 10.51 -32.83 17.91
C ARG A 108 11.34 -33.90 18.65
N PRO A 109 10.71 -34.98 19.17
CA PRO A 109 11.46 -36.04 19.83
C PRO A 109 12.43 -36.71 18.85
N ARG A 110 13.70 -36.84 19.26
CA ARG A 110 14.69 -37.63 18.51
C ARG A 110 14.24 -39.08 18.47
N LYS A 111 13.99 -39.62 17.27
CA LYS A 111 13.88 -41.08 17.10
C LYS A 111 15.22 -41.71 17.45
N HIS A 112 15.24 -42.56 18.47
CA HIS A 112 16.32 -43.52 18.65
C HIS A 112 16.25 -44.59 17.56
N PRO A 113 17.38 -45.01 16.97
CA PRO A 113 17.40 -46.09 16.00
C PRO A 113 17.10 -47.40 16.74
N SER A 114 15.94 -48.00 16.45
CA SER A 114 15.64 -49.38 16.78
C SER A 114 16.08 -50.21 15.57
N ASN A 115 17.21 -50.89 15.71
CA ASN A 115 17.66 -51.87 14.73
C ASN A 115 16.76 -53.09 14.94
N ASN A 116 16.04 -53.54 13.91
CA ASN A 116 15.68 -54.94 13.78
C ASN A 116 15.56 -55.27 12.30
N SER A 117 16.50 -56.09 11.84
CA SER A 117 16.46 -56.80 10.56
C SER A 117 15.49 -57.97 10.69
N LEU A 118 14.59 -58.12 9.72
CA LEU A 118 14.11 -59.44 9.34
C LEU A 118 13.73 -59.43 7.86
N MET A 119 14.41 -60.27 7.09
CA MET A 119 14.12 -60.53 5.68
C MET A 119 12.92 -61.45 5.58
N THR A 120 12.06 -61.28 4.57
CA THR A 120 11.51 -62.43 3.82
C THR A 120 10.92 -62.01 2.48
N GLU A 121 11.47 -62.65 1.45
CA GLU A 121 10.99 -63.13 0.14
C GLU A 121 9.64 -62.65 -0.45
N GLY A 122 9.68 -62.45 -1.77
CA GLY A 122 8.57 -61.92 -2.57
C GLY A 122 7.53 -62.93 -3.03
N MET A 123 6.42 -62.41 -3.59
CA MET A 123 5.75 -62.84 -4.83
C MET A 123 4.51 -61.96 -5.04
N SER A 124 4.27 -61.61 -6.30
CA SER A 124 3.16 -60.82 -6.80
C SER A 124 1.77 -61.39 -6.48
N THR A 125 0.82 -60.48 -6.24
CA THR A 125 -0.58 -60.42 -6.73
C THR A 125 -1.54 -60.03 -5.61
N ASN A 126 -2.08 -58.81 -5.69
CA ASN A 126 -3.53 -58.55 -5.74
C ASN A 126 -3.78 -57.05 -5.71
N HIS A 127 -4.36 -56.57 -6.80
CA HIS A 127 -4.89 -55.23 -6.96
C HIS A 127 -6.25 -55.17 -6.24
N ASP A 128 -6.26 -55.37 -4.92
CA ASP A 128 -7.48 -55.39 -4.13
C ASP A 128 -7.49 -54.24 -3.12
N ARG A 129 -8.36 -53.26 -3.43
CA ARG A 129 -8.96 -52.29 -2.51
C ARG A 129 -7.98 -51.66 -1.52
N VAL A 130 -7.35 -50.56 -1.94
CA VAL A 130 -6.96 -49.51 -1.00
C VAL A 130 -8.26 -49.01 -0.37
N ALA A 131 -8.69 -49.66 0.71
CA ALA A 131 -9.57 -49.02 1.67
C ALA A 131 -8.85 -47.74 2.04
N SER A 132 -9.38 -46.61 1.57
CA SER A 132 -8.83 -45.29 1.85
C SER A 132 -8.59 -45.24 3.35
N ALA A 133 -7.32 -45.19 3.75
CA ALA A 133 -6.95 -45.24 5.15
C ALA A 133 -7.73 -44.12 5.84
N LYS A 134 -8.50 -44.46 6.88
CA LYS A 134 -9.33 -43.51 7.60
C LYS A 134 -8.42 -42.43 8.19
N ILE A 135 -8.51 -41.21 7.66
CA ILE A 135 -7.68 -40.10 8.13
C ILE A 135 -8.38 -39.50 9.35
N THR A 136 -7.73 -39.63 10.50
CA THR A 136 -8.19 -39.06 11.78
C THR A 136 -7.46 -37.76 12.13
N SER A 137 -6.28 -37.54 11.54
CA SER A 137 -5.46 -36.35 11.74
C SER A 137 -4.71 -36.01 10.47
N CYS A 138 -4.48 -34.72 10.22
CA CYS A 138 -3.59 -34.29 9.14
C CYS A 138 -2.17 -34.85 9.29
N LYS A 139 -1.75 -35.24 10.51
CA LYS A 139 -0.44 -35.86 10.71
C LYS A 139 -0.32 -37.25 10.10
N ASP A 140 -1.43 -37.95 9.96
CA ASP A 140 -1.49 -39.32 9.43
C ASP A 140 -1.60 -39.34 7.89
N GLU A 141 -1.76 -38.17 7.28
CA GLU A 141 -1.89 -38.02 5.84
C GLU A 141 -0.55 -38.26 5.12
N GLN A 142 -0.52 -39.32 4.31
CA GLN A 142 0.71 -39.83 3.70
C GLN A 142 1.19 -39.01 2.50
N SER A 143 0.27 -38.33 1.79
CA SER A 143 0.62 -37.57 0.58
C SER A 143 1.49 -36.34 0.87
N LYS A 144 1.49 -35.84 2.11
CA LYS A 144 2.18 -34.61 2.53
C LYS A 144 1.86 -33.41 1.63
N ARG A 145 0.67 -33.38 1.05
CA ARG A 145 0.18 -32.25 0.23
C ARG A 145 -0.80 -31.43 1.04
N SER A 146 -0.67 -30.10 0.97
CA SER A 146 -1.67 -29.23 1.59
C SER A 146 -2.94 -29.25 0.76
N GLY A 147 -4.10 -29.23 1.42
CA GLY A 147 -5.38 -29.27 0.74
C GLY A 147 -6.53 -29.76 1.62
N ARG A 148 -7.67 -29.98 0.98
CA ARG A 148 -8.87 -30.50 1.64
C ARG A 148 -8.77 -32.01 1.84
N TYR A 149 -9.09 -32.45 3.05
CA TYR A 149 -9.20 -33.85 3.43
C TYR A 149 -10.48 -34.10 4.21
N ARG A 150 -11.07 -35.28 4.05
CA ARG A 150 -12.25 -35.69 4.82
C ARG A 150 -11.82 -36.45 6.05
N MET A 151 -12.08 -35.87 7.22
CA MET A 151 -11.75 -36.43 8.51
C MET A 151 -12.92 -37.26 9.02
N ASP A 152 -12.59 -38.40 9.61
CA ASP A 152 -13.55 -39.26 10.27
C ASP A 152 -13.05 -39.53 11.69
N VAL A 153 -13.52 -38.71 12.63
CA VAL A 153 -13.15 -38.74 14.05
C VAL A 153 -14.29 -39.40 14.82
N ALA A 154 -13.97 -40.29 15.75
CA ALA A 154 -15.00 -40.98 16.53
C ALA A 154 -15.81 -39.99 17.37
N GLY A 155 -17.15 -40.09 17.30
CA GLY A 155 -18.06 -39.25 18.10
C GLY A 155 -18.61 -38.01 17.38
N VAL A 156 -18.16 -37.74 16.14
CA VAL A 156 -18.72 -36.70 15.28
C VAL A 156 -18.90 -37.20 13.85
N ASP A 157 -19.83 -36.60 13.11
CA ASP A 157 -20.02 -36.93 11.69
C ASP A 157 -18.78 -36.53 10.89
N PRO A 158 -18.37 -37.34 9.88
CA PRO A 158 -17.20 -37.03 9.06
C PRO A 158 -17.30 -35.64 8.40
N PHE A 159 -16.24 -34.85 8.53
CA PHE A 159 -16.21 -33.46 8.11
C PHE A 159 -14.94 -33.13 7.32
N ASP A 160 -15.03 -32.11 6.47
CA ASP A 160 -13.90 -31.66 5.67
C ASP A 160 -13.03 -30.68 6.47
N VAL A 161 -11.71 -30.83 6.35
CA VAL A 161 -10.70 -29.93 6.93
C VAL A 161 -9.67 -29.54 5.87
N TYR A 162 -9.00 -28.41 6.07
CA TYR A 162 -7.80 -28.09 5.33
C TYR A 162 -6.58 -28.56 6.12
N CYS A 163 -5.80 -29.47 5.54
CA CYS A 163 -4.52 -29.88 6.06
C CYS A 163 -3.41 -29.01 5.47
N GLU A 164 -2.60 -28.42 6.33
CA GLU A 164 -1.36 -27.75 5.95
C GLU A 164 -0.18 -28.71 6.18
N GLN A 165 0.46 -29.12 5.09
CA GLN A 165 1.52 -30.13 5.08
C GLN A 165 2.90 -29.59 4.71
N GLN A 166 2.96 -28.42 4.07
CA GLN A 166 4.20 -27.84 3.55
C GLN A 166 4.92 -27.02 4.63
N PHE A 167 4.16 -26.34 5.49
CA PHE A 167 4.73 -25.49 6.53
C PHE A 167 4.85 -26.21 7.89
N TYR A 168 5.82 -25.78 8.70
CA TYR A 168 6.00 -26.21 10.10
C TYR A 168 6.09 -27.73 10.30
N GLY A 169 6.65 -28.45 9.32
CA GLY A 169 6.80 -29.92 9.38
C GLY A 169 5.51 -30.71 9.06
N GLY A 170 4.45 -30.02 8.65
CA GLY A 170 3.18 -30.60 8.25
C GLY A 170 2.37 -31.20 9.39
N GLY A 171 1.20 -31.72 9.05
CA GLY A 171 0.27 -32.34 9.98
C GLY A 171 -0.69 -31.37 10.67
N TRP A 172 -0.82 -30.14 10.16
CA TRP A 172 -1.63 -29.10 10.78
C TRP A 172 -3.05 -29.10 10.24
N ILE A 173 -4.03 -29.06 11.15
CA ILE A 173 -5.43 -28.76 10.81
C ILE A 173 -5.60 -27.24 10.89
N VAL A 174 -6.07 -26.62 9.81
CA VAL A 174 -6.41 -25.20 9.81
C VAL A 174 -7.82 -25.01 10.35
N ILE A 175 -7.95 -24.30 11.48
CA ILE A 175 -9.23 -24.06 12.16
C ILE A 175 -9.98 -22.84 11.63
N GLN A 176 -9.26 -21.89 11.02
CA GLN A 176 -9.79 -20.65 10.48
C GLN A 176 -8.90 -20.16 9.33
N ASN A 177 -9.51 -19.65 8.24
CA ASN A 177 -8.78 -19.03 7.13
C ASN A 177 -9.44 -17.69 6.70
N ARG A 178 -8.64 -16.63 6.55
CA ARG A 178 -9.05 -15.27 6.15
C ARG A 178 -8.05 -14.69 5.15
N PHE A 179 -8.53 -14.14 4.04
CA PHE A 179 -7.67 -13.53 3.03
C PHE A 179 -8.33 -12.45 2.17
N ASN A 180 -9.66 -12.40 2.03
CA ASN A 180 -10.33 -11.45 1.13
C ASN A 180 -11.66 -10.88 1.64
N GLY A 181 -12.16 -11.33 2.79
CA GLY A 181 -13.44 -10.86 3.36
C GLY A 181 -14.69 -11.34 2.61
N SER A 182 -14.58 -12.39 1.80
CA SER A 182 -15.72 -12.98 1.07
C SER A 182 -16.75 -13.66 1.97
N VAL A 183 -16.36 -14.05 3.18
CA VAL A 183 -17.27 -14.63 4.17
C VAL A 183 -17.41 -13.67 5.35
N ASP A 184 -18.67 -13.42 5.74
CA ASP A 184 -18.97 -12.64 6.94
C ASP A 184 -18.71 -13.47 8.21
N PHE A 185 -17.92 -12.92 9.13
CA PHE A 185 -17.58 -13.50 10.43
C PHE A 185 -18.41 -12.90 11.57
N TYR A 186 -19.25 -11.90 11.33
CA TYR A 186 -20.19 -11.40 12.32
C TYR A 186 -21.40 -12.32 12.43
N ARG A 187 -21.22 -13.45 13.14
CA ARG A 187 -22.18 -14.55 13.21
C ARG A 187 -22.67 -14.81 14.63
N ASN A 188 -23.79 -15.54 14.73
CA ASN A 188 -24.34 -15.94 16.02
C ASN A 188 -23.57 -17.14 16.62
N TRP A 189 -23.89 -17.48 17.88
CA TRP A 189 -23.27 -18.60 18.58
C TRP A 189 -23.42 -19.95 17.86
N THR A 190 -24.60 -20.22 17.32
CA THR A 190 -24.90 -21.48 16.61
C THR A 190 -24.00 -21.68 15.40
N ASP A 191 -23.74 -20.61 14.64
CA ASP A 191 -22.84 -20.65 13.49
C ASP A 191 -21.39 -20.93 13.92
N TYR A 192 -20.91 -20.30 15.01
CA TYR A 192 -19.58 -20.58 15.55
C TYR A 192 -19.45 -21.99 16.12
N LYS A 193 -20.53 -22.53 16.67
CA LYS A 193 -20.59 -23.91 17.15
C LYS A 193 -20.45 -24.91 15.99
N ASN A 194 -21.24 -24.72 14.92
CA ASN A 194 -21.32 -25.64 13.79
C ASN A 194 -20.20 -25.47 12.73
N GLY A 195 -19.65 -24.27 12.61
CA GLY A 195 -18.76 -23.88 11.52
C GLY A 195 -19.49 -23.21 10.36
N PHE A 196 -18.78 -22.38 9.59
CA PHE A 196 -19.31 -21.67 8.42
C PHE A 196 -18.20 -21.36 7.41
N GLY A 197 -18.61 -21.05 6.17
CA GLY A 197 -17.69 -20.80 5.05
C GLY A 197 -17.32 -22.08 4.29
N SER A 198 -16.24 -22.03 3.51
CA SER A 198 -15.77 -23.14 2.69
C SER A 198 -14.29 -23.42 2.94
N VAL A 199 -13.93 -24.70 3.06
CA VAL A 199 -12.55 -25.16 3.28
C VAL A 199 -11.60 -24.75 2.14
N ASP A 200 -12.13 -24.51 0.92
CA ASP A 200 -11.33 -24.00 -0.21
C ASP A 200 -11.22 -22.46 -0.21
N GLY A 201 -11.87 -21.79 0.73
CA GLY A 201 -11.95 -20.33 0.81
C GLY A 201 -11.79 -19.83 2.24
N GLU A 202 -12.56 -18.81 2.61
CA GLU A 202 -12.61 -18.33 3.99
C GLU A 202 -13.59 -19.18 4.80
N PHE A 203 -13.19 -19.57 6.01
CA PHE A 203 -14.03 -20.41 6.86
C PHE A 203 -13.66 -20.34 8.34
N TRP A 204 -14.60 -20.82 9.14
CA TRP A 204 -14.44 -21.22 10.54
C TRP A 204 -14.85 -22.69 10.67
N LEU A 205 -13.96 -23.53 11.20
CA LEU A 205 -14.17 -24.99 11.23
C LEU A 205 -15.39 -25.40 12.07
N GLY A 206 -15.65 -24.70 13.18
CA GLY A 206 -16.72 -25.01 14.13
C GLY A 206 -16.18 -25.57 15.45
N LEU A 207 -16.70 -25.08 16.57
CA LEU A 207 -16.26 -25.47 17.90
C LEU A 207 -16.51 -26.96 18.21
N ASP A 208 -17.64 -27.50 17.75
CA ASP A 208 -17.96 -28.93 17.98
C ASP A 208 -16.92 -29.84 17.31
N ARG A 209 -16.43 -29.45 16.14
CA ARG A 209 -15.39 -30.19 15.40
C ARG A 209 -14.00 -30.02 15.99
N ILE A 210 -13.73 -28.85 16.59
CA ILE A 210 -12.45 -28.57 17.27
C ILE A 210 -12.36 -29.33 18.60
N HIS A 211 -13.49 -29.54 19.28
CA HIS A 211 -13.54 -30.21 20.57
C HIS A 211 -13.51 -31.75 20.47
N ALA A 212 -13.98 -32.32 19.35
CA ALA A 212 -14.10 -33.76 19.12
C ALA A 212 -12.75 -34.49 19.11
#